data_AF-A0A6A4ZA74-F1
#
_entry.id   AF-A0A6A4ZA74-F1
#
_cell.length_a   1.000
_cell.length_b   1.000
_cell.length_c   1.000
_cell.angle_alpha   90.00
_cell.angle_beta   90.00
_cell.angle_gamma   90.00
#
_symmetry.space_group_name_H-M   'P 1'
#
loop_
_entity.id
_entity.type
_entity.pdbx_description
1 polymer ?
#
loop_
_entity_poly.entity_id
_entity_poly.type
_entity_poly.pdbx_seq_one_letter_code
_entity_poly.pdbx_strand_id
1 'polypeptide(L)'
;MAALDCSKDIVANGYNNVLRYNINNSSVNFSGMEVALSSIQMYNSQFNVNANLYNNNTFSVIMPTGATTVQYDFTLANGYYSYADITNVIQLRMVQQGSYLVDATGNNVYYIKIQTNATYYSASIDVAPVPITLPPGFTRPTTGLYSSGGSGLPTTGYTPQIIMSTGFGSLLGFNASTVPATQVTTAQSFLSTKVPQINPV
;
A
#
# COMPACT_ATOMS: atom_id res chain seq x y z
N MET A 1 32.13 19.88 15.25
CA MET A 1 31.26 18.78 14.77
C MET A 1 31.70 18.46 13.35
N ALA A 2 32.34 17.32 13.11
CA ALA A 2 32.76 16.92 11.76
C ALA A 2 31.58 16.22 11.07
N ALA A 3 31.19 16.69 9.88
CA ALA A 3 30.11 16.11 9.11
C ALA A 3 30.69 15.08 8.11
N LEU A 4 30.20 13.84 8.22
CA LEU A 4 30.48 12.74 7.31
C LEU A 4 29.64 12.92 6.04
N ASP A 5 30.24 12.74 4.87
CA ASP A 5 29.53 12.86 3.58
C ASP A 5 29.55 11.50 2.87
N CYS A 6 28.36 11.03 2.51
CA CYS A 6 28.14 9.74 1.86
C CYS A 6 28.66 9.67 0.42
N SER A 7 29.12 10.77 -0.18
CA SER A 7 29.75 10.76 -1.51
C SER A 7 31.26 10.51 -1.50
N LYS A 8 31.95 10.75 -0.37
CA LYS A 8 33.42 10.73 -0.28
C LYS A 8 33.99 9.70 0.71
N ASP A 9 33.20 9.29 1.70
CA ASP A 9 33.65 8.42 2.80
C ASP A 9 33.17 6.96 2.63
N ILE A 10 32.53 6.60 1.51
CA ILE A 10 32.16 5.21 1.19
C ILE A 10 33.40 4.44 0.74
N VAL A 11 33.64 3.28 1.36
CA VAL A 11 34.70 2.36 0.94
C VAL A 11 34.26 1.63 -0.32
N ALA A 12 35.01 1.82 -1.41
CA ALA A 12 34.79 1.11 -2.66
C ALA A 12 35.13 -0.38 -2.51
N ASN A 13 34.17 -1.19 -2.09
CA ASN A 13 34.29 -2.64 -1.92
C ASN A 13 33.31 -3.44 -2.80
N GLY A 14 32.63 -2.76 -3.73
CA GLY A 14 31.61 -3.35 -4.60
C GLY A 14 30.23 -3.50 -3.96
N TYR A 15 30.09 -3.23 -2.66
CA TYR A 15 28.84 -3.43 -1.90
C TYR A 15 28.32 -2.17 -1.21
N ASN A 16 28.98 -1.00 -1.33
CA ASN A 16 28.56 0.30 -0.77
C ASN A 16 28.01 0.24 0.67
N ASN A 17 28.54 -0.67 1.49
CA ASN A 17 28.01 -1.02 2.81
C ASN A 17 28.94 -0.59 3.96
N VAL A 18 30.08 0.04 3.66
CA VAL A 18 31.05 0.50 4.65
C VAL A 18 31.32 1.98 4.44
N LEU A 19 31.03 2.79 5.45
CA LEU A 19 31.45 4.19 5.55
C LEU A 19 32.68 4.26 6.45
N ARG A 20 33.77 4.90 5.99
CA ARG A 20 35.00 5.08 6.75
C ARG A 20 35.44 6.54 6.68
N TYR A 21 35.55 7.16 7.84
CA TYR A 21 36.12 8.50 7.98
C TYR A 21 37.44 8.46 8.73
N ASN A 22 38.48 8.95 8.08
CA ASN A 22 39.81 9.02 8.65
C ASN A 22 40.03 10.44 9.19
N ILE A 23 40.25 10.57 10.49
CA ILE A 23 40.58 11.84 11.13
C ILE A 23 42.06 12.16 10.87
N ASN A 24 42.36 12.69 9.70
CA ASN A 24 43.73 13.09 9.32
C ASN A 24 44.03 14.52 9.79
N ASN A 25 45.21 14.77 10.36
CA ASN A 25 45.64 16.10 10.87
C ASN A 25 44.73 16.73 11.93
N SER A 26 44.31 15.94 12.92
CA SER A 26 43.64 16.46 14.12
C SER A 26 44.65 17.09 15.10
N SER A 27 44.36 18.29 15.59
CA SER A 27 45.10 18.91 16.72
C SER A 27 44.75 18.30 18.08
N VAL A 28 43.83 17.34 18.12
CA VAL A 28 43.37 16.63 19.32
C VAL A 28 43.97 15.22 19.37
N ASN A 29 44.59 14.88 20.51
CA ASN A 29 45.18 13.57 20.80
C ASN A 29 44.11 12.62 21.36
N PHE A 30 43.78 11.56 20.62
CA PHE A 30 42.76 10.57 20.98
C PHE A 30 43.23 9.45 21.92
N SER A 31 44.46 9.52 22.46
CA SER A 31 44.99 8.51 23.39
C SER A 31 44.21 8.51 24.71
N GLY A 32 43.58 7.38 25.04
CA GLY A 32 42.80 7.21 26.28
C GLY A 32 41.42 7.88 26.27
N MET A 33 40.93 8.31 25.11
CA MET A 33 39.59 8.88 24.95
C MET A 33 38.65 7.91 24.21
N GLU A 34 37.36 7.98 24.54
CA GLU A 34 36.32 7.24 23.83
C GLU A 34 35.67 8.14 22.77
N VAL A 35 35.49 7.59 21.56
CA VAL A 35 34.81 8.26 20.45
C VAL A 35 33.49 7.55 20.22
N ALA A 36 32.38 8.27 20.38
CA ALA A 36 31.04 7.73 20.17
C ALA A 36 30.40 8.33 18.91
N LEU A 37 29.64 7.50 18.20
CA LEU A 37 28.81 7.91 17.09
C LEU A 37 27.52 8.55 17.64
N SER A 38 27.29 9.83 17.31
CA SER A 38 26.11 10.55 17.80
C SER A 38 24.85 10.32 16.95
N SER A 39 24.97 10.24 15.62
CA SER A 39 23.86 9.90 14.72
C SER A 39 24.37 9.47 13.34
N ILE A 40 23.57 8.65 12.65
CA ILE A 40 23.71 8.35 11.22
C ILE A 40 22.36 8.63 10.58
N GLN A 41 22.37 9.40 9.49
CA GLN A 41 21.21 9.61 8.64
C GLN A 41 21.51 8.98 7.28
N MET A 42 20.72 7.99 6.90
CA MET A 42 20.80 7.37 5.57
C MET A 42 19.49 7.61 4.85
N TYR A 43 19.57 8.17 3.65
CA TYR A 43 18.41 8.21 2.77
C TYR A 43 18.11 6.79 2.30
N ASN A 44 16.90 6.31 2.56
CA ASN A 44 16.42 5.06 1.96
C ASN A 44 16.33 5.30 0.45
N SER A 45 17.06 4.51 -0.35
CA SER A 45 17.17 4.65 -1.81
C SER A 45 16.73 3.41 -2.59
N GLN A 46 16.06 2.44 -1.94
CA GLN A 46 15.36 1.32 -2.61
C GLN A 46 13.84 1.53 -2.78
N PHE A 47 13.36 1.59 -4.02
CA PHE A 47 11.91 1.50 -4.30
C PHE A 47 11.34 0.20 -3.70
N ASN A 48 10.22 0.28 -2.99
CA ASN A 48 9.55 -0.92 -2.50
C ASN A 48 8.66 -1.55 -3.58
N VAL A 49 8.21 -0.78 -4.56
CA VAL A 49 7.52 -1.28 -5.75
C VAL A 49 8.44 -1.21 -6.96
N ASN A 50 8.71 -2.37 -7.57
CA ASN A 50 9.51 -2.44 -8.79
C ASN A 50 9.13 -3.66 -9.65
N ALA A 51 8.70 -3.39 -10.88
CA ALA A 51 8.31 -4.42 -11.84
C ALA A 51 9.44 -5.41 -12.18
N ASN A 52 10.67 -4.92 -12.32
CA ASN A 52 11.79 -5.71 -12.82
C ASN A 52 12.53 -6.44 -11.69
N LEU A 53 12.71 -5.79 -10.54
CA LEU A 53 13.45 -6.34 -9.40
C LEU A 53 12.60 -7.28 -8.55
N TYR A 54 11.32 -6.96 -8.35
CA TYR A 54 10.46 -7.65 -7.38
C TYR A 54 9.18 -8.22 -7.98
N ASN A 55 8.83 -7.84 -9.22
CA ASN A 55 7.59 -8.23 -9.89
C ASN A 55 6.35 -8.05 -8.99
N ASN A 56 6.30 -6.93 -8.26
CA ASN A 56 5.33 -6.67 -7.20
C ASN A 56 4.41 -5.49 -7.49
N ASN A 57 4.32 -5.06 -8.75
CA ASN A 57 3.59 -3.87 -9.14
C ASN A 57 2.16 -4.15 -9.67
N THR A 58 1.76 -5.42 -9.79
CA THR A 58 0.45 -5.80 -10.34
C THR A 58 -0.44 -6.54 -9.35
N PHE A 59 -1.72 -6.18 -9.33
CA PHE A 59 -2.79 -6.82 -8.56
C PHE A 59 -4.15 -6.49 -9.18
N SER A 60 -5.22 -7.13 -8.72
CA SER A 60 -6.57 -6.85 -9.22
C SER A 60 -7.58 -6.70 -8.08
N VAL A 61 -8.67 -5.98 -8.32
CA VAL A 61 -9.81 -5.87 -7.40
C VAL A 61 -11.08 -6.25 -8.13
N ILE A 62 -11.85 -7.17 -7.56
CA ILE A 62 -13.18 -7.56 -8.03
C ILE A 62 -14.22 -6.77 -7.23
N MET A 63 -15.09 -6.06 -7.94
CA MET A 63 -16.21 -5.31 -7.37
C MET A 63 -17.56 -5.97 -7.73
N PRO A 64 -18.47 -6.14 -6.76
CA PRO A 64 -19.82 -6.61 -7.03
C PRO A 64 -20.69 -5.49 -7.63
N THR A 65 -21.55 -5.85 -8.59
CA THR A 65 -22.48 -4.92 -9.26
C THR A 65 -23.60 -5.66 -9.98
N GLY A 66 -24.83 -5.13 -9.95
CA GLY A 66 -26.00 -5.88 -10.42
C GLY A 66 -25.99 -7.34 -9.95
N ALA A 67 -26.28 -8.29 -10.84
CA ALA A 67 -26.19 -9.73 -10.56
C ALA A 67 -24.82 -10.34 -10.89
N THR A 68 -23.76 -9.54 -11.03
CA THR A 68 -22.44 -9.97 -11.50
C THR A 68 -21.29 -9.28 -10.73
N THR A 69 -20.06 -9.47 -11.20
CA THR A 69 -18.87 -8.78 -10.71
C THR A 69 -18.07 -8.20 -11.87
N VAL A 70 -17.27 -7.17 -11.59
CA VAL A 70 -16.32 -6.58 -12.53
C VAL A 70 -14.93 -6.57 -11.89
N GLN A 71 -13.92 -6.98 -12.65
CA GLN A 71 -12.53 -6.95 -12.22
C GLN A 71 -11.81 -5.72 -12.76
N TYR A 72 -11.02 -5.08 -11.89
CA TYR A 72 -10.10 -4.01 -12.23
C TYR A 72 -8.67 -4.47 -12.03
N ASP A 73 -7.87 -4.37 -13.07
CA ASP A 73 -6.44 -4.67 -13.01
C ASP A 73 -5.64 -3.39 -12.75
N PHE A 74 -4.64 -3.51 -11.88
CA PHE A 74 -3.79 -2.42 -11.45
C PHE A 74 -2.35 -2.69 -11.82
N THR A 75 -1.65 -1.64 -12.22
CA THR A 75 -0.21 -1.63 -12.44
C THR A 75 0.35 -0.38 -11.82
N LEU A 76 1.05 -0.53 -10.71
CA LEU A 76 1.77 0.54 -10.03
C LEU A 76 3.03 0.89 -10.82
N ALA A 77 3.38 2.17 -10.85
CA ALA A 77 4.69 2.59 -11.34
C ALA A 77 5.76 2.16 -10.34
N ASN A 78 7.01 2.06 -10.80
CA ASN A 78 8.13 1.82 -9.89
C ASN A 78 8.30 3.02 -8.96
N GLY A 79 8.38 2.79 -7.66
CA GLY A 79 8.46 3.88 -6.70
C GLY A 79 8.32 3.46 -5.24
N TYR A 80 8.14 4.48 -4.41
CA TYR A 80 7.86 4.35 -2.98
C TYR A 80 6.37 4.50 -2.72
N TYR A 81 5.77 3.49 -2.10
CA TYR A 81 4.36 3.48 -1.76
C TYR A 81 4.16 3.09 -0.30
N SER A 82 3.40 3.89 0.43
CA SER A 82 2.78 3.47 1.68
C SER A 82 1.48 2.69 1.42
N TYR A 83 0.91 2.04 2.45
CA TYR A 83 -0.41 1.42 2.33
C TYR A 83 -1.51 2.43 1.98
N ALA A 84 -1.38 3.67 2.46
CA ALA A 84 -2.30 4.76 2.13
C ALA A 84 -2.21 5.11 0.64
N ASP A 85 -1.00 5.16 0.07
CA ASP A 85 -0.82 5.44 -1.37
C ASP A 85 -1.44 4.35 -2.24
N ILE A 86 -1.26 3.08 -1.87
CA ILE A 86 -1.88 1.95 -2.59
C ILE A 86 -3.41 2.04 -2.50
N THR A 87 -3.95 2.35 -1.32
CA THR A 87 -5.38 2.56 -1.14
C THR A 87 -5.89 3.73 -1.98
N ASN A 88 -5.15 4.84 -2.06
CA ASN A 88 -5.50 5.99 -2.88
C ASN A 88 -5.54 5.64 -4.38
N VAL A 89 -4.60 4.80 -4.87
CA VAL A 89 -4.61 4.31 -6.26
C VAL A 89 -5.86 3.47 -6.53
N ILE A 90 -6.23 2.59 -5.59
CA ILE A 90 -7.45 1.78 -5.68
C ILE A 90 -8.68 2.69 -5.76
N GLN A 91 -8.79 3.65 -4.85
CA GLN A 91 -9.91 4.59 -4.76
C GLN A 91 -9.99 5.48 -6.00
N LEU A 92 -8.87 5.97 -6.52
CA LEU A 92 -8.83 6.75 -7.75
C LEU A 92 -9.41 5.97 -8.94
N ARG A 93 -9.02 4.69 -9.08
CA ARG A 93 -9.61 3.82 -10.12
C ARG A 93 -11.10 3.61 -9.89
N MET A 94 -11.55 3.44 -8.65
CA MET A 94 -12.98 3.34 -8.33
C MET A 94 -13.75 4.60 -8.70
N VAL A 95 -13.18 5.79 -8.50
CA VAL A 95 -13.78 7.04 -8.94
C VAL A 95 -13.91 7.08 -10.47
N GLN A 96 -12.84 6.74 -11.18
CA GLN A 96 -12.83 6.69 -12.65
C GLN A 96 -13.87 5.71 -13.21
N GLN A 97 -14.11 4.61 -12.52
CA GLN A 97 -15.05 3.56 -12.94
C GLN A 97 -16.46 3.75 -12.37
N GLY A 98 -16.69 4.71 -11.47
CA GLY A 98 -17.98 4.93 -10.82
C GLY A 98 -18.38 3.83 -9.83
N SER A 99 -17.41 3.23 -9.13
CA SER A 99 -17.60 2.12 -8.18
C SER A 99 -17.47 2.57 -6.73
N TYR A 100 -18.11 3.68 -6.41
CA TYR A 100 -18.16 4.32 -5.10
C TYR A 100 -19.58 4.87 -4.86
N LEU A 101 -19.90 5.21 -3.62
CA LEU A 101 -21.07 6.02 -3.29
C LEU A 101 -20.64 7.35 -2.69
N VAL A 102 -21.55 8.32 -2.65
CA VAL A 102 -21.31 9.60 -2.00
C VAL A 102 -22.22 9.68 -0.78
N ASP A 103 -21.66 9.93 0.40
CA ASP A 103 -22.45 10.06 1.63
C ASP A 103 -23.17 11.42 1.71
N ALA A 104 -23.97 11.60 2.76
CA ALA A 104 -24.73 12.83 2.99
C ALA A 104 -23.86 14.08 3.18
N THR A 105 -22.58 13.91 3.49
CA THR A 105 -21.60 15.00 3.65
C THR A 105 -20.81 15.29 2.37
N GLY A 106 -21.08 14.55 1.29
CA GLY A 106 -20.38 14.70 0.02
C GLY A 106 -19.08 13.91 -0.09
N ASN A 107 -18.77 13.02 0.86
CA ASN A 107 -17.56 12.22 0.81
C ASN A 107 -17.77 10.92 0.03
N ASN A 108 -16.76 10.52 -0.74
CA ASN A 108 -16.77 9.24 -1.43
C ASN A 108 -16.53 8.10 -0.45
N VAL A 109 -17.43 7.11 -0.48
CA VAL A 109 -17.39 5.90 0.34
C VAL A 109 -16.95 4.72 -0.51
N TYR A 110 -15.93 4.03 -0.01
CA TYR A 110 -15.33 2.85 -0.64
C TYR A 110 -15.47 1.63 0.28
N TYR A 111 -15.57 0.46 -0.35
CA TYR A 111 -15.89 -0.80 0.34
C TYR A 111 -14.69 -1.73 0.48
N ILE A 112 -13.49 -1.22 0.16
CA ILE A 112 -12.21 -1.89 0.37
C ILE A 112 -11.15 -0.84 0.70
N LYS A 113 -10.27 -1.15 1.65
CA LYS A 113 -9.07 -0.36 1.94
C LYS A 113 -7.96 -1.26 2.44
N ILE A 114 -6.73 -0.79 2.27
CA ILE A 114 -5.53 -1.41 2.80
C ILE A 114 -4.90 -0.41 3.77
N GLN A 115 -4.67 -0.82 5.01
CA GLN A 115 -4.16 0.07 6.05
C GLN A 115 -3.17 -0.63 6.97
N THR A 116 -2.38 0.15 7.68
CA THR A 116 -1.55 -0.35 8.79
C THR A 116 -2.46 -0.69 9.98
N ASN A 117 -2.15 -1.80 10.64
CA ASN A 117 -2.74 -2.16 11.92
C ASN A 117 -1.68 -2.05 13.01
N ALA A 118 -1.71 -0.94 13.76
CA ALA A 118 -0.73 -0.65 14.80
C ALA A 118 -0.78 -1.65 15.97
N THR A 119 -1.95 -2.22 16.26
CA THR A 119 -2.13 -3.18 17.37
C THR A 119 -1.39 -4.49 17.09
N TYR A 120 -1.42 -4.95 15.84
CA TYR A 120 -0.83 -6.22 15.43
C TYR A 120 0.48 -6.06 14.65
N TYR A 121 0.99 -4.84 14.51
CA TYR A 121 2.17 -4.49 13.71
C TYR A 121 2.15 -5.15 12.32
N SER A 122 0.98 -5.13 11.68
CA SER A 122 0.68 -5.86 10.45
C SER A 122 -0.08 -4.98 9.44
N ALA A 123 -0.19 -5.45 8.20
CA ALA A 123 -1.11 -4.84 7.24
C ALA A 123 -2.52 -5.42 7.42
N SER A 124 -3.55 -4.61 7.27
CA SER A 124 -4.94 -5.04 7.22
C SER A 124 -5.55 -4.72 5.87
N ILE A 125 -6.20 -5.70 5.27
CA ILE A 125 -7.13 -5.50 4.15
C ILE A 125 -8.53 -5.54 4.75
N ASP A 126 -9.21 -4.40 4.74
CA ASP A 126 -10.56 -4.30 5.24
C ASP A 126 -11.53 -4.21 4.08
N VAL A 127 -12.58 -5.02 4.14
CA VAL A 127 -13.67 -5.03 3.17
C VAL A 127 -15.01 -4.88 3.87
N ALA A 128 -15.93 -4.21 3.21
CA ALA A 128 -17.31 -4.05 3.67
C ALA A 128 -18.29 -4.43 2.54
N PRO A 129 -19.49 -4.95 2.88
CA PRO A 129 -20.46 -5.31 1.87
C PRO A 129 -20.95 -4.06 1.12
N VAL A 130 -20.98 -4.14 -0.20
CA VAL A 130 -21.56 -3.07 -1.01
C VAL A 130 -23.09 -3.11 -0.84
N PRO A 131 -23.76 -1.99 -0.53
CA PRO A 131 -25.20 -1.95 -0.31
C PRO A 131 -25.99 -2.41 -1.54
N ILE A 132 -27.05 -3.18 -1.33
CA ILE A 132 -27.99 -3.58 -2.40
C ILE A 132 -28.99 -2.47 -2.75
N THR A 133 -29.22 -1.57 -1.80
CA THR A 133 -30.04 -0.37 -1.93
C THR A 133 -29.25 0.83 -1.47
N LEU A 134 -29.60 2.01 -1.98
CA LEU A 134 -28.92 3.24 -1.62
C LEU A 134 -29.19 3.55 -0.13
N PRO A 135 -28.15 3.65 0.73
CA PRO A 135 -28.36 4.01 2.12
C PRO A 135 -29.00 5.40 2.25
N PRO A 136 -29.73 5.68 3.35
CA PRO A 136 -30.35 6.98 3.57
C PRO A 136 -29.33 8.13 3.48
N GLY A 137 -29.63 9.14 2.67
CA GLY A 137 -28.78 10.33 2.46
C GLY A 137 -27.58 10.10 1.54
N PHE A 138 -27.35 8.87 1.06
CA PHE A 138 -26.30 8.61 0.08
C PHE A 138 -26.79 8.92 -1.33
N THR A 139 -25.87 9.20 -2.23
CA THR A 139 -26.13 9.33 -3.67
C THR A 139 -25.21 8.43 -4.49
N ARG A 140 -25.64 8.12 -5.71
CA ARG A 140 -24.86 7.35 -6.69
C ARG A 140 -23.99 8.30 -7.51
N PRO A 141 -22.84 7.84 -8.03
CA PRO A 141 -22.05 8.62 -8.98
C PRO A 141 -22.86 8.88 -10.25
N THR A 142 -22.61 10.00 -10.91
CA THR A 142 -23.32 10.41 -12.12
C THR A 142 -23.12 9.44 -13.28
N THR A 143 -21.93 8.83 -13.37
CA THR A 143 -21.55 7.87 -14.43
C THR A 143 -20.79 6.68 -13.84
N GLY A 144 -20.68 5.60 -14.61
CA GLY A 144 -19.91 4.41 -14.24
C GLY A 144 -20.74 3.35 -13.53
N LEU A 145 -20.06 2.41 -12.88
CA LEU A 145 -20.59 1.11 -12.47
C LEU A 145 -21.86 1.21 -11.62
N TYR A 146 -21.84 2.02 -10.55
CA TYR A 146 -22.97 2.16 -9.62
C TYR A 146 -23.96 3.26 -9.99
N SER A 147 -23.73 3.97 -11.10
CA SER A 147 -24.70 4.94 -11.63
C SER A 147 -25.97 4.24 -12.13
N SER A 148 -27.06 4.99 -12.31
CA SER A 148 -28.30 4.46 -12.89
C SER A 148 -28.16 4.06 -14.37
N GLY A 149 -27.20 4.64 -15.10
CA GLY A 149 -26.89 4.27 -16.48
C GLY A 149 -25.87 3.15 -16.61
N GLY A 150 -25.27 2.69 -15.49
CA GLY A 150 -24.37 1.55 -15.44
C GLY A 150 -25.08 0.26 -15.03
N SER A 151 -24.30 -0.68 -14.50
CA SER A 151 -24.82 -1.95 -13.96
C SER A 151 -25.58 -1.80 -12.64
N GLY A 152 -25.39 -0.66 -11.95
CA GLY A 152 -26.07 -0.32 -10.70
C GLY A 152 -25.47 -1.02 -9.47
N LEU A 153 -26.13 -0.79 -8.32
CA LEU A 153 -25.80 -1.48 -7.08
C LEU A 153 -25.97 -3.00 -7.24
N PRO A 154 -25.22 -3.82 -6.49
CA PRO A 154 -25.35 -5.27 -6.55
C PRO A 154 -26.73 -5.74 -6.05
N THR A 155 -27.19 -6.89 -6.55
CA THR A 155 -28.42 -7.54 -6.08
C THR A 155 -28.21 -8.31 -4.78
N THR A 156 -26.97 -8.69 -4.50
CA THR A 156 -26.53 -9.35 -3.25
C THR A 156 -25.41 -8.54 -2.64
N GLY A 157 -25.49 -8.25 -1.33
CA GLY A 157 -24.55 -7.37 -0.63
C GLY A 157 -23.20 -8.01 -0.36
N TYR A 158 -22.49 -8.43 -1.40
CA TYR A 158 -21.15 -8.99 -1.30
C TYR A 158 -20.10 -7.91 -1.04
N THR A 159 -19.00 -8.30 -0.41
CA THR A 159 -17.79 -7.48 -0.30
C THR A 159 -17.00 -7.50 -1.60
N PRO A 160 -16.19 -6.46 -1.88
CA PRO A 160 -15.11 -6.56 -2.85
C PRO A 160 -14.12 -7.69 -2.50
N GLN A 161 -13.36 -8.13 -3.50
CA GLN A 161 -12.21 -9.03 -3.31
C GLN A 161 -10.97 -8.41 -3.94
N ILE A 162 -9.81 -8.61 -3.34
CA ILE A 162 -8.50 -8.28 -3.94
C ILE A 162 -7.77 -9.56 -4.33
N ILE A 163 -7.28 -9.61 -5.56
CA ILE A 163 -6.43 -10.68 -6.07
C ILE A 163 -4.98 -10.20 -5.99
N MET A 164 -4.20 -10.86 -5.14
CA MET A 164 -2.78 -10.55 -4.97
C MET A 164 -1.93 -11.50 -5.80
N SER A 165 -1.05 -10.94 -6.64
CA SER A 165 0.05 -11.69 -7.26
C SER A 165 1.09 -12.10 -6.20
N THR A 166 2.00 -13.01 -6.54
CA THR A 166 3.06 -13.44 -5.61
C THR A 166 3.93 -12.28 -5.13
N GLY A 167 4.32 -11.38 -6.03
CA GLY A 167 5.13 -10.22 -5.69
C GLY A 167 4.34 -9.20 -4.86
N PHE A 168 3.13 -8.84 -5.29
CA PHE A 168 2.30 -7.86 -4.58
C PHE A 168 1.83 -8.38 -3.22
N GLY A 169 1.50 -9.67 -3.12
CA GLY A 169 1.20 -10.33 -1.85
C GLY A 169 2.39 -10.19 -0.89
N SER A 170 3.61 -10.49 -1.35
CA SER A 170 4.82 -10.36 -0.54
C SER A 170 5.08 -8.91 -0.08
N LEU A 171 4.81 -7.92 -0.95
CA LEU A 171 4.88 -6.50 -0.60
C LEU A 171 3.97 -6.17 0.60
N LEU A 172 2.73 -6.66 0.60
CA LEU A 172 1.75 -6.40 1.65
C LEU A 172 1.87 -7.34 2.87
N GLY A 173 2.71 -8.39 2.81
CA GLY A 173 2.83 -9.40 3.87
C GLY A 173 1.81 -10.55 3.77
N PHE A 174 1.30 -10.83 2.58
CA PHE A 174 0.37 -11.93 2.29
C PHE A 174 0.99 -12.96 1.32
N ASN A 175 0.33 -14.10 1.16
CA ASN A 175 0.57 -15.00 0.03
C ASN A 175 -0.18 -14.51 -1.21
N ALA A 176 0.18 -15.04 -2.38
CA ALA A 176 -0.67 -14.90 -3.56
C ALA A 176 -2.02 -15.57 -3.29
N SER A 177 -3.09 -14.78 -3.25
CA SER A 177 -4.45 -15.28 -3.01
C SER A 177 -5.48 -14.22 -3.35
N THR A 178 -6.73 -14.66 -3.49
CA THR A 178 -7.90 -13.78 -3.47
C THR A 178 -8.36 -13.60 -2.02
N VAL A 179 -8.57 -12.35 -1.60
CA VAL A 179 -9.02 -12.00 -0.25
C VAL A 179 -10.25 -11.09 -0.34
N PRO A 180 -11.38 -11.46 0.27
CA PRO A 180 -11.73 -12.79 0.78
C PRO A 180 -11.60 -13.91 -0.26
N ALA A 181 -11.34 -15.16 0.15
CA ALA A 181 -11.20 -16.29 -0.78
C ALA A 181 -12.53 -16.70 -1.43
N THR A 182 -13.64 -16.50 -0.72
CA THR A 182 -15.01 -16.64 -1.21
C THR A 182 -15.75 -15.33 -0.98
N GLN A 183 -16.76 -15.03 -1.80
CA GLN A 183 -17.59 -13.86 -1.54
C GLN A 183 -18.27 -13.96 -0.17
N VAL A 184 -18.24 -12.87 0.59
CA VAL A 184 -18.87 -12.75 1.90
C VAL A 184 -19.80 -11.54 1.92
N THR A 185 -20.78 -11.53 2.82
CA THR A 185 -21.79 -10.47 2.93
C THR A 185 -21.62 -9.61 4.19
N THR A 186 -20.53 -9.81 4.94
CA THR A 186 -20.24 -9.13 6.19
C THR A 186 -18.90 -8.39 6.09
N ALA A 187 -18.75 -7.33 6.87
CA ALA A 187 -17.47 -6.62 6.93
C ALA A 187 -16.41 -7.52 7.58
N GLN A 188 -15.22 -7.56 6.98
CA GLN A 188 -14.11 -8.39 7.44
C GLN A 188 -12.79 -7.64 7.31
N SER A 189 -11.87 -7.97 8.20
CA SER A 189 -10.48 -7.48 8.22
C SER A 189 -9.54 -8.67 8.13
N PHE A 190 -8.63 -8.64 7.17
CA PHE A 190 -7.64 -9.69 6.94
C PHE A 190 -6.25 -9.15 7.28
N LEU A 191 -5.63 -9.73 8.30
CA LEU A 191 -4.29 -9.34 8.73
C LEU A 191 -3.22 -10.08 7.93
N SER A 192 -2.11 -9.39 7.62
CA SER A 192 -0.94 -9.98 6.98
C SER A 192 -0.34 -11.07 7.87
N THR A 193 0.01 -12.21 7.27
CA THR A 193 0.59 -13.36 7.97
C THR A 193 2.10 -13.44 7.84
N LYS A 194 2.69 -12.61 6.97
CA LYS A 194 4.13 -12.44 6.80
C LYS A 194 4.54 -11.02 7.16
N VAL A 195 5.82 -10.85 7.46
CA VAL A 195 6.44 -9.53 7.60
C VAL A 195 6.28 -8.78 6.27
N PRO A 196 5.57 -7.65 6.25
CA PRO A 196 5.41 -6.89 5.02
C PRO A 196 6.74 -6.28 4.57
N GLN A 197 6.90 -6.12 3.26
CA GLN A 197 8.07 -5.47 2.65
C GLN A 197 7.78 -4.02 2.26
N ILE A 198 6.81 -3.39 2.93
CA ILE A 198 6.59 -1.95 2.87
C ILE A 198 7.51 -1.26 3.89
N ASN A 199 8.26 -0.27 3.43
CA ASN A 199 9.07 0.55 4.33
C ASN A 199 8.13 1.44 5.15
N PRO A 200 8.30 1.51 6.49
CA PRO A 200 7.62 2.53 7.28
C PRO A 200 8.10 3.91 6.80
N VAL A 201 7.15 4.80 6.53
CA VAL A 201 7.37 6.23 6.25
C VAL A 201 7.19 7.04 7.52
#